data_AF-A0A3D1EU77-F1
#
_entry.id   AF-A0A3D1EU77-F1
#
_cell.length_a   1.000
_cell.length_b   1.000
_cell.length_c   1.000
_cell.angle_alpha   90.00
_cell.angle_beta   90.00
_cell.angle_gamma   90.00
#
_symmetry.space_group_name_H-M   'P 1'
#
loop_
_entity.id
_entity.type
_entity.pdbx_description
1 polymer ?
#
loop_
_entity_poly.entity_id
_entity_poly.type
_entity_poly.pdbx_seq_one_letter_code
_entity_poly.pdbx_strand_id
1 'polypeptide(L)'
;FLATTLLLSGLPILLSLGTFGGIPLQTVVMGSALGISTMVMVSAAAVLLAASRRGGRRVLFFFFSGLAAWLCLTEIAHSLSGYTRSNLSVFTPFSPLLSLEAMLAGTVGSNRAVMTHIVASLAITGGLLLAAVLRAALGDSRVSERTLSRSAQEADDGNPIRWRERLRMPSGLHAWIRWWPALVAGLLGAVLAVPGWQNQLNPKTLQGLMQTGVILTSVVAMIACILESASSVTAEREQGTLDLLLSTPLQPKTYLDGKARSLLEARLPLLVTPCLFALGPALGRASHAAEVPVLLLLTLPSVCGFMLSVGLHQSVTSRTTVRATVVTIGLLVLGLLPLHVIGSAVAQLGPGAEVARAIAPLSLIQTLGDRMLESPIPVEDTARISAAVAAIVGAVFWSFLSLMVRANTARGFVRSVRKLSGLR
;
A
#
# COMPACT_ATOMS: atom_id res chain seq x y z
N PHE A 1 3.13 6.04 18.98
CA PHE A 1 2.63 7.22 19.69
C PHE A 1 1.34 7.76 19.09
N LEU A 2 1.32 8.36 17.89
CA LEU A 2 0.08 8.94 17.32
C LEU A 2 -1.07 7.92 17.12
N ALA A 3 -0.74 6.71 16.65
CA ALA A 3 -1.75 5.68 16.43
C ALA A 3 -2.26 5.04 17.75
N THR A 4 -1.37 4.88 18.74
CA THR A 4 -1.74 4.42 20.09
C THR A 4 -2.58 5.46 20.82
N THR A 5 -2.29 6.76 20.67
CA THR A 5 -3.11 7.84 21.23
C THR A 5 -4.47 7.91 20.56
N LEU A 6 -4.56 7.66 19.25
CA LEU A 6 -5.84 7.56 18.54
C LEU A 6 -6.68 6.39 19.08
N LEU A 7 -6.09 5.21 19.25
CA LEU A 7 -6.77 4.05 19.83
C LEU A 7 -7.25 4.31 21.26
N LEU A 8 -6.39 4.92 22.09
CA LEU A 8 -6.74 5.33 23.46
C LEU A 8 -7.86 6.38 23.48
N SER A 9 -7.85 7.32 22.53
CA SER A 9 -8.89 8.35 22.41
C SER A 9 -10.24 7.81 21.92
N GLY A 10 -10.25 6.70 21.18
CA GLY A 10 -11.47 6.01 20.75
C GLY A 10 -12.08 5.11 21.83
N LEU A 11 -11.33 4.76 22.87
CA LEU A 11 -11.75 3.87 23.94
C LEU A 11 -12.98 4.40 24.71
N PRO A 12 -13.06 5.69 25.10
CA PRO A 12 -14.26 6.24 25.74
C PRO A 12 -15.53 6.12 24.88
N ILE A 13 -15.41 6.30 23.56
CA ILE A 13 -16.53 6.19 22.62
C ILE A 13 -16.99 4.74 22.50
N LEU A 14 -16.05 3.79 22.43
CA LEU A 14 -16.37 2.37 22.37
C LEU A 14 -17.00 1.86 23.69
N LEU A 15 -16.55 2.39 24.83
CA LEU A 15 -17.14 2.09 26.13
C LEU A 15 -18.55 2.64 26.27
N SER A 16 -18.82 3.85 25.78
CA SER A 16 -20.18 4.41 25.80
C SER A 16 -21.10 3.63 24.87
N LEU A 17 -20.65 3.20 23.69
CA LEU A 17 -21.42 2.31 22.80
C LEU A 17 -21.73 0.95 23.46
N GLY A 18 -20.81 0.44 24.28
CA GLY A 18 -21.02 -0.78 25.08
C GLY A 18 -22.18 -0.67 26.08
N THR A 19 -22.41 0.52 26.66
CA THR A 19 -23.52 0.75 27.60
C THR A 19 -24.90 0.69 26.94
N PHE A 20 -24.99 0.90 25.62
CA PHE A 20 -26.22 0.78 24.85
C PHE A 20 -26.49 -0.65 24.33
N GLY A 21 -25.75 -1.64 24.82
CA GLY A 21 -26.04 -3.07 24.60
C GLY A 21 -25.45 -3.67 23.32
N GLY A 22 -24.58 -2.95 22.60
CA GLY A 22 -24.08 -3.40 21.29
C GLY A 22 -22.87 -4.35 21.33
N ILE A 23 -21.95 -4.21 22.30
CA ILE A 23 -20.65 -4.89 22.28
C ILE A 23 -20.20 -5.24 23.72
N PRO A 24 -19.82 -6.50 24.03
CA PRO A 24 -19.33 -6.87 25.37
C PRO A 24 -18.08 -6.09 25.76
N LEU A 25 -18.02 -5.59 27.01
CA LEU A 25 -16.87 -4.83 27.53
C LEU A 25 -15.54 -5.54 27.32
N GLN A 26 -15.51 -6.86 27.53
CA GLN A 26 -14.32 -7.70 27.34
C GLN A 26 -13.79 -7.61 25.91
N THR A 27 -14.65 -7.62 24.90
CA THR A 27 -14.23 -7.54 23.48
C THR A 27 -13.65 -6.17 23.13
N VAL A 28 -14.15 -5.09 23.72
CA VAL A 28 -13.60 -3.72 23.56
C VAL A 28 -12.20 -3.64 24.16
N VAL A 29 -12.02 -4.14 25.39
CA VAL A 29 -10.73 -4.11 26.09
C VAL A 29 -9.72 -5.02 25.38
N MET A 30 -10.08 -6.26 25.04
CA MET A 30 -9.18 -7.20 24.38
C MET A 30 -8.84 -6.77 22.95
N GLY A 31 -9.81 -6.21 22.20
CA GLY A 31 -9.59 -5.67 20.86
C GLY A 31 -8.67 -4.45 20.86
N SER A 32 -8.85 -3.53 21.81
CA SER A 32 -7.95 -2.37 21.95
C SER A 32 -6.54 -2.78 22.38
N ALA A 33 -6.40 -3.74 23.30
CA ALA A 33 -5.10 -4.30 23.70
C ALA A 33 -4.38 -5.02 22.54
N LEU A 34 -5.12 -5.78 21.72
CA LEU A 34 -4.60 -6.38 20.49
C LEU A 34 -4.11 -5.31 19.50
N GLY A 35 -4.87 -4.22 19.31
CA GLY A 35 -4.46 -3.08 18.49
C GLY A 35 -3.19 -2.38 19.00
N ILE A 36 -3.07 -2.18 20.31
CA ILE A 36 -1.89 -1.52 20.89
C ILE A 36 -0.65 -2.41 20.77
N SER A 37 -0.76 -3.70 21.11
CA SER A 37 0.35 -4.65 21.07
C SER A 37 0.90 -4.86 19.64
N THR A 38 0.02 -4.96 18.65
CA THR A 38 0.40 -5.01 17.23
C THR A 38 1.12 -3.76 16.77
N MET A 39 0.61 -2.57 17.13
CA MET A 39 1.25 -1.30 16.78
C MET A 39 2.64 -1.17 17.39
N VAL A 40 2.83 -1.63 18.62
CA VAL A 40 4.13 -1.63 19.30
C VAL A 40 5.10 -2.58 18.58
N MET A 41 4.67 -3.79 18.23
CA MET A 41 5.47 -4.74 17.47
C MET A 41 5.87 -4.20 16.09
N VAL A 42 4.91 -3.65 15.35
CA VAL A 42 5.14 -3.03 14.04
C VAL A 42 6.10 -1.83 14.15
N SER A 43 5.99 -1.04 15.22
CA SER A 43 6.91 0.07 15.48
C SER A 43 8.33 -0.41 15.76
N ALA A 44 8.51 -1.49 16.54
CA ALA A 44 9.81 -2.08 16.79
C ALA A 44 10.45 -2.64 15.50
N ALA A 45 9.66 -3.27 14.63
CA ALA A 45 10.12 -3.70 13.32
C ALA A 45 10.59 -2.52 12.45
N ALA A 46 9.87 -1.40 12.48
CA ALA A 46 10.28 -0.17 11.79
C ALA A 46 11.60 0.39 12.34
N VAL A 47 11.78 0.40 13.66
CA VAL A 47 13.03 0.83 14.32
C VAL A 47 14.20 -0.06 13.91
N LEU A 48 14.03 -1.38 13.89
CA LEU A 48 15.06 -2.32 13.44
C LEU A 48 15.46 -2.07 11.98
N LEU A 49 14.48 -1.83 11.10
CA LEU A 49 14.75 -1.51 9.70
C LEU A 49 15.44 -0.15 9.55
N ALA A 50 15.07 0.86 10.35
CA ALA A 50 15.76 2.15 10.37
C ALA A 50 17.22 2.02 10.85
N ALA A 51 17.45 1.22 11.91
CA ALA A 51 18.80 0.93 12.42
C ALA A 51 19.67 0.18 11.40
N SER A 52 19.07 -0.53 10.43
CA SER A 52 19.80 -1.23 9.37
C SER A 52 20.47 -0.33 8.31
N ARG A 53 20.46 0.99 8.50
CA ARG A 53 21.10 2.03 7.63
C ARG A 53 20.78 1.89 6.14
N ARG A 54 19.65 1.28 5.78
CA ARG A 54 19.11 1.32 4.42
C ARG A 54 18.58 2.74 4.20
N GLY A 55 18.93 3.39 3.07
CA GLY A 55 18.46 4.76 2.79
C GLY A 55 16.93 4.88 2.98
N GLY A 56 16.44 5.99 3.54
CA GLY A 56 15.07 6.10 4.09
C GLY A 56 13.96 5.61 3.16
N ARG A 57 14.07 5.87 1.84
CA ARG A 57 13.11 5.37 0.83
C ARG A 57 13.08 3.84 0.71
N ARG A 58 14.21 3.16 0.91
CA ARG A 58 14.29 1.69 0.90
C ARG A 58 13.67 1.09 2.17
N VAL A 59 13.86 1.73 3.32
CA VAL A 59 13.28 1.27 4.60
C VAL A 59 11.76 1.22 4.52
N LEU A 60 11.13 2.31 4.06
CA LEU A 60 9.67 2.37 3.91
C LEU A 60 9.15 1.26 2.98
N PHE A 61 9.82 1.04 1.84
CA PHE A 61 9.44 -0.03 0.93
C PHE A 61 9.47 -1.43 1.56
N PHE A 62 10.56 -1.79 2.24
CA PHE A 62 10.68 -3.09 2.90
C PHE A 62 9.67 -3.24 4.05
N PHE A 63 9.43 -2.17 4.79
CA PHE A 63 8.49 -2.14 5.89
C PHE A 63 7.05 -2.43 5.43
N PHE A 64 6.53 -1.65 4.48
CA PHE A 64 5.14 -1.84 4.03
C PHE A 64 4.95 -3.15 3.26
N SER A 65 5.91 -3.52 2.41
CA SER A 65 5.84 -4.79 1.67
C SER A 65 5.94 -5.99 2.62
N GLY A 66 6.77 -5.90 3.68
CA GLY A 66 6.89 -6.92 4.72
C GLY A 66 5.60 -7.10 5.51
N LEU A 67 4.97 -5.99 5.91
CA LEU A 67 3.69 -6.01 6.61
C LEU A 67 2.57 -6.60 5.74
N ALA A 68 2.54 -6.25 4.45
CA ALA A 68 1.61 -6.83 3.48
C ALA A 68 1.79 -8.34 3.35
N ALA A 69 3.03 -8.79 3.16
CA ALA A 69 3.36 -10.19 3.02
C ALA A 69 3.01 -11.00 4.28
N TRP A 70 3.26 -10.46 5.47
CA TRP A 70 2.91 -11.11 6.74
C TRP A 70 1.40 -11.34 6.87
N LEU A 71 0.59 -10.31 6.62
CA LEU A 71 -0.86 -10.42 6.70
C LEU A 71 -1.42 -11.34 5.60
N CYS A 72 -0.97 -11.23 4.35
CA CYS A 72 -1.40 -12.15 3.30
C CYS A 72 -1.03 -13.60 3.59
N LEU A 73 0.21 -13.86 4.02
CA LEU A 73 0.70 -15.22 4.26
C LEU A 73 -0.09 -15.92 5.37
N THR A 74 -0.41 -15.19 6.45
CA THR A 74 -1.18 -15.74 7.57
C THR A 74 -2.63 -16.03 7.20
N GLU A 75 -3.28 -15.15 6.42
CA GLU A 75 -4.62 -15.40 5.86
C GLU A 75 -4.65 -16.62 4.93
N ILE A 76 -3.64 -16.76 4.07
CA ILE A 76 -3.52 -17.89 3.15
C ILE A 76 -3.30 -19.18 3.93
N ALA A 77 -2.36 -19.20 4.88
CA ALA A 77 -2.11 -20.38 5.71
C ALA A 77 -3.34 -20.82 6.52
N HIS A 78 -4.10 -19.85 7.06
CA HIS A 78 -5.36 -20.10 7.75
C HIS A 78 -6.39 -20.75 6.81
N SER A 79 -6.58 -20.18 5.62
CA SER A 79 -7.56 -20.67 4.63
C SER A 79 -7.18 -22.04 4.06
N LEU A 80 -5.89 -22.26 3.79
CA LEU A 80 -5.35 -23.56 3.34
C LEU A 80 -5.56 -24.68 4.37
N SER A 81 -5.70 -24.33 5.63
CA SER A 81 -6.01 -25.28 6.71
C SER A 81 -7.50 -25.64 6.79
N GLY A 82 -8.33 -25.15 5.86
CA GLY A 82 -9.77 -25.44 5.79
C GLY A 82 -10.64 -24.59 6.73
N TYR A 83 -10.07 -23.57 7.38
CA TYR A 83 -10.81 -22.70 8.30
C TYR A 83 -11.38 -21.48 7.58
N THR A 84 -12.59 -21.09 7.95
CA THR A 84 -13.17 -19.78 7.62
C THR A 84 -12.69 -18.75 8.63
N ARG A 85 -12.74 -17.46 8.29
CA ARG A 85 -12.36 -16.33 9.17
C ARG A 85 -13.01 -16.32 10.55
N SER A 86 -14.21 -16.89 10.65
CA SER A 86 -14.91 -17.06 11.91
C SER A 86 -14.30 -18.14 12.79
N ASN A 87 -13.59 -19.11 12.24
CA ASN A 87 -13.11 -20.27 12.98
C ASN A 87 -11.68 -20.07 13.49
N LEU A 88 -11.29 -20.85 14.49
CA LEU A 88 -9.94 -20.77 15.07
C LEU A 88 -9.02 -21.81 14.43
N SER A 89 -7.94 -21.34 13.82
CA SER A 89 -6.78 -22.16 13.43
C SER A 89 -5.54 -21.83 14.25
N VAL A 90 -4.49 -22.63 14.11
CA VAL A 90 -3.16 -22.39 14.71
C VAL A 90 -2.55 -21.07 14.24
N PHE A 91 -2.94 -20.58 13.06
CA PHE A 91 -2.44 -19.32 12.48
C PHE A 91 -3.19 -18.08 13.00
N THR A 92 -4.35 -18.25 13.64
CA THR A 92 -5.18 -17.14 14.14
C THR A 92 -4.40 -16.19 15.06
N PRO A 93 -3.62 -16.67 16.06
CA PRO A 93 -2.84 -15.80 16.93
C PRO A 93 -1.66 -15.11 16.24
N PHE A 94 -1.31 -15.46 15.01
CA PHE A 94 -0.23 -14.80 14.28
C PHE A 94 -0.71 -13.65 13.40
N SER A 95 -2.02 -13.55 13.13
CA SER A 95 -2.63 -12.43 12.41
C SER A 95 -3.55 -11.65 13.35
N PRO A 96 -3.34 -10.34 13.49
CA PRO A 96 -4.22 -9.52 14.31
C PRO A 96 -5.63 -9.39 13.69
N LEU A 97 -5.74 -9.48 12.36
CA LEU A 97 -7.02 -9.41 11.66
C LEU A 97 -7.86 -10.66 11.92
N LEU A 98 -7.28 -11.86 11.74
CA LEU A 98 -7.98 -13.12 12.03
C LEU A 98 -8.38 -13.23 13.51
N SER A 99 -7.49 -12.81 14.42
CA SER A 99 -7.80 -12.79 15.86
C SER A 99 -8.95 -11.83 16.19
N LEU A 100 -9.00 -10.66 15.55
CA LEU A 100 -10.08 -9.70 15.72
C LEU A 100 -11.40 -10.21 15.13
N GLU A 101 -11.39 -10.75 13.91
CA GLU A 101 -12.58 -11.29 13.26
C GLU A 101 -13.16 -12.49 14.03
N ALA A 102 -12.32 -13.43 14.50
CA ALA A 102 -12.78 -14.55 15.31
C ALA A 102 -13.36 -14.11 16.67
N MET A 103 -12.84 -13.02 17.25
CA MET A 103 -13.39 -12.44 18.48
C MET A 103 -14.73 -11.74 18.23
N LEU A 104 -14.85 -10.98 17.13
CA LEU A 104 -16.08 -10.32 16.72
C LEU A 104 -17.18 -11.33 16.33
N ALA A 105 -16.80 -12.49 15.77
CA ALA A 105 -17.71 -13.58 15.45
C ALA A 105 -18.20 -14.36 16.69
N GLY A 106 -17.65 -14.09 17.89
CA GLY A 106 -18.05 -14.75 19.13
C GLY A 106 -17.54 -16.20 19.24
N THR A 107 -16.49 -16.56 18.51
CA THR A 107 -16.03 -17.96 18.44
C THR A 107 -15.44 -18.44 19.75
N VAL A 108 -15.84 -19.63 20.18
CA VAL A 108 -15.41 -20.24 21.44
C VAL A 108 -13.88 -20.40 21.44
N GLY A 109 -13.21 -19.78 22.41
CA GLY A 109 -11.75 -19.81 22.53
C GLY A 109 -11.01 -18.63 21.88
N SER A 110 -11.71 -17.72 21.19
CA SER A 110 -11.12 -16.51 20.58
C SER A 110 -10.33 -15.66 21.58
N ASN A 111 -10.80 -15.55 22.83
CA ASN A 111 -10.09 -14.86 23.91
C ASN A 111 -8.68 -15.42 24.14
N ARG A 112 -8.48 -16.74 24.03
CA ARG A 112 -7.15 -17.36 24.16
C ARG A 112 -6.26 -17.02 22.96
N ALA A 113 -6.82 -17.01 21.75
CA ALA A 113 -6.10 -16.61 20.54
C ALA A 113 -5.65 -15.14 20.58
N VAL A 114 -6.51 -14.24 21.05
CA VAL A 114 -6.18 -12.82 21.25
C VAL A 114 -5.10 -12.66 22.32
N MET A 115 -5.21 -13.36 23.46
CA MET A 115 -4.22 -13.27 24.53
C MET A 115 -2.85 -13.80 24.09
N THR A 116 -2.82 -14.91 23.33
CA THR A 116 -1.58 -15.46 22.77
C THR A 116 -0.95 -14.50 21.76
N HIS A 117 -1.73 -13.81 20.92
CA HIS A 117 -1.22 -12.75 20.04
C HIS A 117 -0.59 -11.60 20.83
N ILE A 118 -1.25 -11.13 21.89
CA ILE A 118 -0.75 -10.04 22.74
C ILE A 118 0.59 -10.42 23.37
N VAL A 119 0.68 -11.61 23.98
CA VAL A 119 1.92 -12.07 24.63
C VAL A 119 3.04 -12.29 23.60
N ALA A 120 2.73 -12.94 22.47
CA ALA A 120 3.71 -13.20 21.42
C ALA A 120 4.23 -11.90 20.79
N SER A 121 3.35 -10.93 20.50
CA SER A 121 3.75 -9.64 19.92
C SER A 121 4.63 -8.83 20.87
N LEU A 122 4.37 -8.85 22.18
CA LEU A 122 5.24 -8.22 23.18
C LEU A 122 6.61 -8.90 23.26
N ALA A 123 6.67 -10.24 23.25
CA ALA A 123 7.94 -10.98 23.24
C ALA A 123 8.76 -10.69 21.98
N ILE A 124 8.12 -10.71 20.80
CA ILE A 124 8.75 -10.38 19.51
C ILE A 124 9.25 -8.92 19.52
N THR A 125 8.48 -7.99 20.08
CA THR A 125 8.90 -6.59 20.23
C THR A 125 10.21 -6.48 20.99
N GLY A 126 10.34 -7.17 22.13
CA GLY A 126 11.58 -7.19 22.92
C GLY A 126 12.77 -7.70 22.11
N GLY A 127 12.60 -8.80 21.36
CA GLY A 127 13.63 -9.34 20.47
C GLY A 127 14.01 -8.39 19.33
N LEU A 128 13.04 -7.73 18.70
CA LEU A 128 13.29 -6.76 17.62
C LEU A 128 14.04 -5.52 18.11
N LEU A 129 13.71 -5.01 19.30
CA LEU A 129 14.40 -3.88 19.91
C LEU A 129 15.82 -4.25 20.32
N LEU A 130 16.02 -5.44 20.91
CA LEU A 130 17.36 -5.96 21.22
C LEU A 130 18.21 -6.07 19.94
N ALA A 131 17.65 -6.65 18.87
CA ALA A 131 18.34 -6.75 17.59
C ALA A 131 18.66 -5.36 16.99
N ALA A 132 17.78 -4.36 17.18
CA ALA A 132 18.00 -3.00 16.71
C ALA A 132 19.15 -2.34 17.47
N VAL A 133 19.21 -2.50 18.80
CA VAL A 133 20.29 -2.00 19.65
C VAL A 133 21.61 -2.68 19.30
N LEU A 134 21.64 -4.02 19.21
CA LEU A 134 22.84 -4.77 18.83
C LEU A 134 23.37 -4.34 17.47
N ARG A 135 22.47 -4.15 16.50
CA ARG A 135 22.86 -3.71 15.16
C ARG A 135 23.37 -2.26 15.12
N ALA A 136 22.79 -1.39 15.95
CA ALA A 136 23.29 -0.02 16.11
C ALA A 136 24.67 0.00 16.79
N ALA A 137 24.88 -0.88 17.78
CA ALA A 137 26.13 -0.99 18.54
C ALA A 137 27.27 -1.63 17.72
N LEU A 138 26.97 -2.64 16.89
CA LEU A 138 27.96 -3.39 16.10
C LEU A 138 28.55 -2.61 14.91
N GLY A 139 28.11 -1.37 14.66
CA GLY A 139 28.75 -0.41 13.75
C GLY A 139 29.35 -1.00 12.47
N ASP A 140 28.56 -1.08 11.39
CA ASP A 140 29.05 -1.67 10.14
C ASP A 140 30.20 -0.84 9.54
N SER A 141 31.41 -1.42 9.47
CA SER A 141 32.65 -0.78 9.03
C SER A 141 32.73 -0.61 7.50
N ARG A 142 31.66 -0.94 6.77
CA ARG A 142 31.62 -0.90 5.31
C ARG A 142 31.24 0.47 4.77
N VAL A 143 32.03 1.48 5.10
CA VAL A 143 32.22 2.63 4.21
C VAL A 143 33.31 2.23 3.22
N SER A 144 33.02 1.25 2.36
CA SER A 144 33.73 1.15 1.10
C SER A 144 32.78 1.75 0.09
N GLU A 145 32.92 3.06 -0.11
CA GLU A 145 32.51 3.69 -1.35
C GLU A 145 33.28 3.01 -2.49
N ARG A 146 32.80 1.83 -2.92
CA ARG A 146 32.91 1.46 -4.31
C ARG A 146 31.94 2.37 -5.04
N THR A 147 32.39 3.59 -5.31
CA THR A 147 32.04 4.32 -6.52
C THR A 147 32.40 3.40 -7.68
N LEU A 148 31.54 2.42 -7.93
CA LEU A 148 31.51 1.70 -9.20
C LEU A 148 31.26 2.81 -10.22
N SER A 149 32.33 3.24 -10.86
CA SER A 149 32.32 3.99 -12.11
C SER A 149 31.52 3.15 -13.10
N ARG A 150 30.20 3.33 -13.08
CA ARG A 150 29.37 2.86 -14.18
C ARG A 150 29.97 3.47 -15.43
N SER A 151 30.23 2.63 -16.43
CA SER A 151 30.57 3.11 -17.77
C SER A 151 29.55 4.18 -18.13
N ALA A 152 30.01 5.31 -18.67
CA ALA A 152 29.18 6.42 -19.11
C ALA A 152 28.23 5.91 -20.19
N GLN A 153 27.11 5.32 -19.77
CA GLN A 153 26.07 4.88 -20.66
C GLN A 153 25.29 6.14 -21.02
N GLU A 154 25.34 6.50 -22.30
CA GLU A 154 24.73 7.69 -22.86
C GLU A 154 23.30 7.86 -22.36
N ALA A 155 22.94 9.11 -22.08
CA ALA A 155 21.61 9.49 -21.62
C ALA A 155 20.59 9.32 -22.75
N ASP A 156 20.21 8.08 -23.03
CA ASP A 156 19.34 7.66 -24.13
C ASP A 156 17.87 8.13 -23.98
N ASP A 157 17.50 8.63 -22.79
CA ASP A 157 16.11 8.87 -22.41
C ASP A 157 15.55 10.27 -22.73
N GLY A 158 16.35 11.18 -23.30
CA GLY A 158 15.96 12.58 -23.58
C GLY A 158 15.65 13.45 -22.33
N ASN A 159 15.63 12.87 -21.12
CA ASN A 159 15.44 13.57 -19.85
C ASN A 159 16.58 13.25 -18.86
N PRO A 160 17.48 14.22 -18.57
CA PRO A 160 18.67 14.01 -17.75
C PRO A 160 18.33 13.67 -16.29
N ILE A 161 17.18 14.12 -15.79
CA ILE A 161 16.76 13.85 -14.41
C ILE A 161 16.27 12.41 -14.28
N ARG A 162 15.53 11.89 -15.27
CA ARG A 162 15.11 10.49 -15.26
C ARG A 162 16.34 9.56 -15.24
N TRP A 163 17.32 9.86 -16.08
CA TRP A 163 18.58 9.12 -16.13
C TRP A 163 19.31 9.17 -14.77
N ARG A 164 19.46 10.36 -14.16
CA ARG A 164 20.05 10.52 -12.82
C ARG A 164 19.35 9.68 -11.75
N GLU A 165 18.02 9.64 -11.75
CA GLU A 165 17.27 8.85 -10.77
C GLU A 165 17.37 7.34 -11.03
N ARG A 166 17.38 6.91 -12.30
CA ARG A 166 17.65 5.51 -12.67
C ARG A 166 19.04 5.08 -12.21
N LEU A 167 20.03 5.98 -12.24
CA LEU A 167 21.36 5.66 -11.73
C LEU A 167 21.36 5.35 -10.21
N ARG A 168 20.45 5.96 -9.44
CA ARG A 168 20.31 5.66 -8.00
C ARG A 168 19.62 4.33 -7.73
N MET A 169 19.03 3.72 -8.75
CA MET A 169 18.39 2.41 -8.64
C MET A 169 19.45 1.30 -8.56
N PRO A 170 19.23 0.28 -7.72
CA PRO A 170 20.09 -0.89 -7.69
C PRO A 170 20.06 -1.60 -9.05
N SER A 171 21.25 -1.92 -9.58
CA SER A 171 21.46 -2.70 -10.81
C SER A 171 21.96 -4.11 -10.50
N GLY A 172 21.97 -4.98 -11.53
CA GLY A 172 22.45 -6.35 -11.44
C GLY A 172 21.57 -7.22 -10.52
N LEU A 173 22.19 -8.13 -9.77
CA LEU A 173 21.48 -9.04 -8.86
C LEU A 173 20.76 -8.30 -7.71
N HIS A 174 21.25 -7.12 -7.31
CA HIS A 174 20.54 -6.28 -6.35
C HIS A 174 19.30 -5.59 -6.94
N ALA A 175 19.18 -5.47 -8.27
CA ALA A 175 17.96 -4.99 -8.91
C ALA A 175 16.81 -5.96 -8.65
N TRP A 176 17.07 -7.27 -8.66
CA TRP A 176 16.08 -8.31 -8.35
C TRP A 176 15.51 -8.20 -6.95
N ILE A 177 16.30 -7.69 -6.00
CA ILE A 177 15.82 -7.48 -4.63
C ILE A 177 14.60 -6.54 -4.62
N ARG A 178 14.45 -5.58 -5.55
CA ARG A 178 13.26 -4.71 -5.57
C ARG A 178 11.98 -5.45 -5.95
N TRP A 179 12.11 -6.56 -6.68
CA TRP A 179 10.99 -7.35 -7.19
C TRP A 179 10.47 -8.37 -6.19
N TRP A 180 11.10 -8.47 -5.02
CA TRP A 180 10.69 -9.40 -3.98
C TRP A 180 9.18 -9.36 -3.64
N PRO A 181 8.48 -8.20 -3.55
CA PRO A 181 7.06 -8.21 -3.21
C PRO A 181 6.21 -8.79 -4.34
N ALA A 182 6.59 -8.49 -5.59
CA ALA A 182 5.96 -9.05 -6.77
C ALA A 182 6.18 -10.56 -6.85
N LEU A 183 7.38 -11.03 -6.54
CA LEU A 183 7.71 -12.47 -6.49
C LEU A 183 6.94 -13.19 -5.38
N VAL A 184 6.88 -12.60 -4.18
CA VAL A 184 6.10 -13.17 -3.07
C VAL A 184 4.61 -13.20 -3.41
N ALA A 185 4.06 -12.11 -3.93
CA ALA A 185 2.66 -12.08 -4.36
C ALA A 185 2.36 -13.07 -5.50
N GLY A 186 3.25 -13.19 -6.48
CA GLY A 186 3.13 -14.18 -7.55
C GLY A 186 3.22 -15.61 -7.03
N LEU A 187 4.12 -15.90 -6.08
CA LEU A 187 4.23 -17.21 -5.44
C LEU A 187 2.98 -17.53 -4.62
N LEU A 188 2.47 -16.57 -3.83
CA LEU A 188 1.22 -16.72 -3.09
C LEU A 188 0.03 -16.95 -4.03
N GLY A 189 -0.07 -16.19 -5.12
CA GLY A 189 -1.06 -16.41 -6.16
C GLY A 189 -0.94 -17.80 -6.80
N ALA A 190 0.29 -18.25 -7.11
CA ALA A 190 0.55 -19.56 -7.70
C ALA A 190 0.18 -20.72 -6.77
N VAL A 191 0.45 -20.59 -5.46
CA VAL A 191 -0.02 -21.56 -4.46
C VAL A 191 -1.55 -21.67 -4.48
N LEU A 192 -2.23 -20.53 -4.60
CA LEU A 192 -3.68 -20.49 -4.73
C LEU A 192 -4.19 -20.94 -6.11
N ALA A 193 -3.33 -21.10 -7.11
CA ALA A 193 -3.66 -21.58 -8.45
C ALA A 193 -3.70 -23.11 -8.55
N VAL A 194 -3.15 -23.83 -7.56
CA VAL A 194 -3.01 -25.29 -7.64
C VAL A 194 -4.41 -25.95 -7.66
N PRO A 195 -4.78 -26.66 -8.75
CA PRO A 195 -6.15 -27.16 -8.93
C PRO A 195 -6.61 -28.08 -7.79
N GLY A 196 -5.72 -28.95 -7.29
CA GLY A 196 -6.04 -29.86 -6.18
C GLY A 196 -6.43 -29.13 -4.89
N TRP A 197 -5.88 -27.95 -4.64
CA TRP A 197 -6.14 -27.14 -3.45
C TRP A 197 -7.34 -26.23 -3.65
N GLN A 198 -7.43 -25.58 -4.81
CA GLN A 198 -8.64 -24.84 -5.21
C GLN A 198 -9.87 -25.74 -5.17
N ASN A 199 -9.69 -27.04 -5.45
CA ASN A 199 -10.78 -27.99 -5.43
C ASN A 199 -11.38 -28.25 -4.04
N GLN A 200 -10.56 -28.11 -3.00
CA GLN A 200 -10.92 -28.37 -1.61
C GLN A 200 -11.43 -27.12 -0.88
N LEU A 201 -11.09 -25.92 -1.37
CA LEU A 201 -11.53 -24.66 -0.78
C LEU A 201 -12.98 -24.36 -1.15
N ASN A 202 -13.77 -23.95 -0.17
CA ASN A 202 -15.11 -23.39 -0.39
C ASN A 202 -14.98 -22.12 -1.28
N PRO A 203 -15.79 -21.97 -2.35
CA PRO A 203 -15.72 -20.80 -3.25
C PRO A 203 -15.69 -19.45 -2.53
N LYS A 204 -16.51 -19.32 -1.47
CA LYS A 204 -16.57 -18.10 -0.64
C LYS A 204 -15.27 -17.81 0.10
N THR A 205 -14.55 -18.84 0.53
CA THR A 205 -13.26 -18.70 1.21
C THR A 205 -12.15 -18.32 0.25
N LEU A 206 -12.10 -18.98 -0.93
CA LEU A 206 -11.15 -18.63 -1.99
C LEU A 206 -11.30 -17.16 -2.37
N GLN A 207 -12.54 -16.67 -2.42
CA GLN A 207 -12.75 -15.27 -2.64
C GLN A 207 -12.21 -14.36 -1.55
N GLY A 208 -12.63 -14.57 -0.29
CA GLY A 208 -12.28 -13.63 0.77
C GLY A 208 -10.77 -13.43 0.82
N LEU A 209 -10.03 -14.51 0.51
CA LEU A 209 -8.59 -14.51 0.35
C LEU A 209 -8.10 -13.67 -0.83
N MET A 210 -8.71 -13.81 -2.01
CA MET A 210 -8.42 -12.99 -3.18
C MET A 210 -8.67 -11.51 -2.93
N GLN A 211 -9.86 -11.16 -2.42
CA GLN A 211 -10.21 -9.77 -2.11
C GLN A 211 -9.23 -9.14 -1.14
N THR A 212 -8.98 -9.80 -0.02
CA THR A 212 -8.11 -9.23 1.02
C THR A 212 -6.68 -9.12 0.52
N GLY A 213 -6.18 -10.10 -0.23
CA GLY A 213 -4.83 -9.99 -0.81
C GLY A 213 -4.71 -8.88 -1.85
N VAL A 214 -5.69 -8.71 -2.76
CA VAL A 214 -5.71 -7.62 -3.75
C VAL A 214 -5.82 -6.26 -3.07
N ILE A 215 -6.75 -6.09 -2.13
CA ILE A 215 -6.95 -4.81 -1.42
C ILE A 215 -5.69 -4.47 -0.64
N LEU A 216 -5.14 -5.41 0.14
CA LEU A 216 -3.98 -5.15 0.98
C LEU A 216 -2.75 -4.77 0.16
N THR A 217 -2.44 -5.54 -0.89
CA THR A 217 -1.29 -5.26 -1.76
C THR A 217 -1.45 -3.95 -2.53
N SER A 218 -2.69 -3.60 -2.94
CA SER A 218 -3.01 -2.32 -3.58
C SER A 218 -2.84 -1.13 -2.64
N VAL A 219 -3.35 -1.23 -1.40
CA VAL A 219 -3.22 -0.17 -0.38
C VAL A 219 -1.76 0.10 -0.05
N VAL A 220 -0.97 -0.96 0.08
CA VAL A 220 0.48 -0.87 0.30
C VAL A 220 1.19 -0.16 -0.86
N ALA A 221 0.81 -0.47 -2.10
CA ALA A 221 1.33 0.22 -3.28
C ALA A 221 1.01 1.72 -3.27
N MET A 222 -0.23 2.08 -2.91
CA MET A 222 -0.66 3.48 -2.82
C MET A 222 0.09 4.24 -1.72
N ILE A 223 0.18 3.69 -0.51
CA ILE A 223 0.89 4.34 0.61
C ILE A 223 2.36 4.58 0.27
N ALA A 224 3.03 3.60 -0.34
CA ALA A 224 4.43 3.75 -0.76
C ALA A 224 4.60 4.89 -1.78
N CYS A 225 3.68 5.00 -2.75
CA CYS A 225 3.70 6.10 -3.73
C CYS A 225 3.54 7.47 -3.05
N ILE A 226 2.62 7.59 -2.08
CA ILE A 226 2.35 8.84 -1.36
C ILE A 226 3.60 9.31 -0.61
N LEU A 227 4.19 8.44 0.20
CA LEU A 227 5.30 8.82 1.08
C LEU A 227 6.56 9.24 0.30
N GLU A 228 6.80 8.62 -0.84
CA GLU A 228 7.99 8.91 -1.63
C GLU A 228 7.85 10.13 -2.53
N SER A 229 6.67 10.33 -3.12
CA SER A 229 6.42 11.54 -3.89
C SER A 229 6.45 12.78 -3.00
N ALA A 230 5.83 12.71 -1.81
CA ALA A 230 5.80 13.81 -0.84
C ALA A 230 7.18 14.24 -0.34
N SER A 231 8.11 13.29 -0.19
CA SER A 231 9.48 13.55 0.26
C SER A 231 10.47 13.82 -0.88
N SER A 232 10.06 13.71 -2.14
CA SER A 232 11.00 13.65 -3.25
C SER A 232 11.73 14.97 -3.51
N VAL A 233 11.04 16.12 -3.51
CA VAL A 233 11.60 17.47 -3.77
C VAL A 233 12.03 18.11 -2.45
N THR A 234 11.25 17.95 -1.39
CA THR A 234 11.59 18.44 -0.06
C THR A 234 12.89 17.86 0.47
N ALA A 235 13.18 16.58 0.25
CA ALA A 235 14.47 15.99 0.66
C ALA A 235 15.66 16.61 -0.10
N GLU A 236 15.52 16.91 -1.40
CA GLU A 236 16.58 17.59 -2.17
C GLU A 236 16.79 19.03 -1.69
N ARG A 237 15.71 19.69 -1.28
CA ARG A 237 15.75 21.04 -0.69
C ARG A 237 16.44 21.03 0.67
N GLU A 238 16.05 20.13 1.55
CA GLU A 238 16.66 19.98 2.89
C GLU A 238 18.14 19.63 2.81
N GLN A 239 18.56 18.96 1.74
CA GLN A 239 19.97 18.66 1.45
C GLN A 239 20.73 19.82 0.78
N GLY A 240 20.09 20.95 0.46
CA GLY A 240 20.72 22.08 -0.24
C GLY A 240 21.04 21.81 -1.72
N THR A 241 20.70 20.63 -2.25
CA THR A 241 20.99 20.25 -3.64
C THR A 241 20.03 20.86 -4.65
N LEU A 242 18.85 21.32 -4.20
CA LEU A 242 17.85 21.92 -5.09
C LEU A 242 18.37 23.21 -5.73
N ASP A 243 19.05 24.07 -4.97
CA ASP A 243 19.55 25.35 -5.47
C ASP A 243 20.65 25.16 -6.51
N LEU A 244 21.47 24.12 -6.34
CA LEU A 244 22.46 23.70 -7.34
C LEU A 244 21.81 23.19 -8.63
N LEU A 245 20.65 22.54 -8.55
CA LEU A 245 19.92 22.12 -9.75
C LEU A 245 19.25 23.29 -10.46
N LEU A 246 18.86 24.32 -9.73
CA LEU A 246 18.21 25.50 -10.28
C LEU A 246 19.20 26.49 -10.95
N SER A 247 20.51 26.35 -10.70
CA SER A 247 21.53 27.09 -11.45
C SER A 247 21.79 26.51 -12.84
N THR A 248 21.31 25.29 -13.12
CA THR A 248 21.40 24.66 -14.44
C THR A 248 20.20 25.04 -15.33
N PRO A 249 20.34 25.05 -16.67
CA PRO A 249 19.27 25.43 -17.60
C PRO A 249 18.20 24.34 -17.76
N LEU A 250 17.64 23.84 -16.65
CA LEU A 250 16.61 22.81 -16.63
C LEU A 250 15.22 23.42 -16.55
N GLN A 251 14.36 23.08 -17.51
CA GLN A 251 12.96 23.50 -17.49
C GLN A 251 12.19 22.82 -16.35
N PRO A 252 11.32 23.54 -15.61
CA PRO A 252 10.52 22.95 -14.52
C PRO A 252 9.66 21.76 -14.93
N LYS A 253 9.11 21.79 -16.16
CA LYS A 253 8.32 20.67 -16.71
C LYS A 253 9.18 19.41 -16.83
N THR A 254 10.35 19.52 -17.46
CA THR A 254 11.31 18.42 -17.61
C THR A 254 11.78 17.88 -16.26
N TYR A 255 11.96 18.76 -15.27
CA TYR A 255 12.29 18.37 -13.89
C TYR A 255 11.18 17.52 -13.26
N LEU A 256 9.94 18.02 -13.25
CA LEU A 256 8.83 17.34 -12.60
C LEU A 256 8.45 16.04 -13.32
N ASP A 257 8.45 16.02 -14.65
CA ASP A 257 8.13 14.81 -15.43
C ASP A 257 9.22 13.74 -15.29
N GLY A 258 10.49 14.14 -15.29
CA GLY A 258 11.60 13.23 -15.06
C GLY A 258 11.49 12.56 -13.69
N LYS A 259 11.10 13.34 -12.68
CA LYS A 259 10.92 12.89 -11.30
C LYS A 259 9.67 12.01 -11.12
N ALA A 260 8.55 12.38 -11.75
CA ALA A 260 7.33 11.57 -11.70
C ALA A 260 7.53 10.20 -12.36
N ARG A 261 8.14 10.17 -13.55
CA ARG A 261 8.39 8.91 -14.28
C ARG A 261 9.38 8.02 -13.55
N SER A 262 10.48 8.57 -13.03
CA SER A 262 11.47 7.77 -12.30
C SER A 262 10.90 7.19 -11.00
N LEU A 263 10.06 7.92 -10.27
CA LEU A 263 9.34 7.40 -9.10
C LEU A 263 8.38 6.27 -9.48
N LEU A 264 7.65 6.41 -10.59
CA LEU A 264 6.75 5.37 -11.07
C LEU A 264 7.52 4.10 -11.47
N GLU A 265 8.61 4.24 -12.23
CA GLU A 265 9.48 3.13 -12.64
C GLU A 265 10.14 2.43 -11.45
N ALA A 266 10.51 3.19 -10.41
CA ALA A 266 11.04 2.63 -9.16
C ALA A 266 10.03 1.72 -8.44
N ARG A 267 8.74 2.04 -8.59
CA ARG A 267 7.62 1.40 -7.86
C ARG A 267 6.80 0.46 -8.71
N LEU A 268 7.15 0.29 -9.98
CA LEU A 268 6.56 -0.69 -10.87
C LEU A 268 6.43 -2.09 -10.24
N PRO A 269 7.44 -2.65 -9.54
CA PRO A 269 7.28 -3.94 -8.88
C PRO A 269 6.10 -3.98 -7.90
N LEU A 270 5.89 -2.91 -7.14
CA LEU A 270 4.83 -2.81 -6.15
C LEU A 270 3.45 -2.62 -6.79
N LEU A 271 3.40 -1.95 -7.95
CA LEU A 271 2.18 -1.77 -8.74
C LEU A 271 1.72 -3.07 -9.41
N VAL A 272 2.68 -3.91 -9.81
CA VAL A 272 2.40 -5.20 -10.44
C VAL A 272 2.03 -6.29 -9.40
N THR A 273 2.45 -6.14 -8.14
CA THR A 273 2.13 -7.05 -7.02
C THR A 273 0.66 -7.50 -6.95
N PRO A 274 -0.35 -6.61 -6.86
CA PRO A 274 -1.77 -7.01 -6.82
C PRO A 274 -2.23 -7.76 -8.08
N CYS A 275 -1.66 -7.42 -9.24
CA CYS A 275 -1.99 -8.09 -10.50
C CYS A 275 -1.45 -9.52 -10.51
N LEU A 276 -0.21 -9.74 -10.08
CA LEU A 276 0.38 -11.08 -9.97
C LEU A 276 -0.31 -11.94 -8.93
N PHE A 277 -0.74 -11.34 -7.81
CA PHE A 277 -1.53 -12.04 -6.81
C PHE A 277 -2.88 -12.51 -7.39
N ALA A 278 -3.59 -11.63 -8.10
CA ALA A 278 -4.88 -11.95 -8.71
C ALA A 278 -4.78 -12.95 -9.87
N LEU A 279 -3.64 -12.99 -10.57
CA LEU A 279 -3.42 -13.85 -11.74
C LEU A 279 -3.47 -15.34 -11.39
N GLY A 280 -2.94 -15.74 -10.24
CA GLY A 280 -2.87 -17.15 -9.86
C GLY A 280 -4.25 -17.83 -9.78
N PRO A 281 -5.16 -17.35 -8.92
CA PRO A 281 -6.50 -17.93 -8.83
C PRO A 281 -7.32 -17.79 -10.13
N ALA A 282 -7.11 -16.71 -10.89
CA ALA A 282 -7.76 -16.47 -12.18
C ALA A 282 -7.39 -17.50 -13.27
N LEU A 283 -6.20 -18.11 -13.19
CA LEU A 283 -5.77 -19.18 -14.09
C LEU A 283 -6.32 -20.57 -13.71
N GLY A 284 -6.96 -20.71 -12.55
CA GLY A 284 -7.54 -21.96 -12.06
C GLY A 284 -9.07 -22.01 -12.17
N ARG A 285 -9.77 -22.28 -11.07
CA ARG A 285 -11.25 -22.33 -10.99
C ARG A 285 -11.93 -20.99 -11.31
N ALA A 286 -11.27 -19.85 -11.13
CA ALA A 286 -11.84 -18.52 -11.38
C ALA A 286 -11.63 -18.04 -12.84
N SER A 287 -11.78 -18.95 -13.82
CA SER A 287 -11.58 -18.66 -15.25
C SER A 287 -12.47 -17.53 -15.78
N HIS A 288 -13.67 -17.38 -15.20
CA HIS A 288 -14.63 -16.30 -15.41
C HIS A 288 -14.15 -14.90 -14.98
N ALA A 289 -12.93 -14.82 -14.44
CA ALA A 289 -12.39 -13.66 -13.78
C ALA A 289 -10.96 -13.31 -14.26
N ALA A 290 -10.52 -13.93 -15.37
CA ALA A 290 -9.24 -13.68 -16.04
C ALA A 290 -9.03 -12.21 -16.45
N GLU A 291 -10.10 -11.44 -16.54
CA GLU A 291 -10.11 -10.01 -16.87
C GLU A 291 -9.54 -9.14 -15.73
N VAL A 292 -9.70 -9.56 -14.47
CA VAL A 292 -9.41 -8.70 -13.31
C VAL A 292 -7.94 -8.33 -13.15
N PRO A 293 -6.96 -9.23 -13.35
CA PRO A 293 -5.55 -8.83 -13.38
C PRO A 293 -5.27 -7.72 -14.39
N VAL A 294 -5.94 -7.75 -15.55
CA VAL A 294 -5.81 -6.73 -16.61
C VAL A 294 -6.47 -5.42 -16.17
N LEU A 295 -7.68 -5.48 -15.60
CA LEU A 295 -8.38 -4.29 -15.08
C LEU A 295 -7.63 -3.65 -13.90
N LEU A 296 -6.98 -4.45 -13.04
CA LEU A 296 -6.10 -3.97 -11.97
C LEU A 296 -4.85 -3.30 -12.54
N LEU A 297 -4.24 -3.87 -13.58
CA LEU A 297 -3.08 -3.30 -14.26
C LEU A 297 -3.40 -1.98 -14.96
N LEU A 298 -4.66 -1.78 -15.37
CA LEU A 298 -5.14 -0.52 -15.92
C LEU A 298 -5.40 0.53 -14.81
N THR A 299 -6.10 0.14 -13.76
CA THR A 299 -6.59 1.07 -12.72
C THR A 299 -5.50 1.49 -11.74
N LEU A 300 -4.69 0.57 -11.22
CA LEU A 300 -3.72 0.88 -10.17
C LEU A 300 -2.64 1.88 -10.58
N PRO A 301 -1.98 1.76 -11.75
CA PRO A 301 -1.00 2.75 -12.18
C PRO A 301 -1.61 4.13 -12.39
N SER A 302 -2.87 4.22 -12.84
CA SER A 302 -3.56 5.50 -13.03
C SER A 302 -3.79 6.23 -11.70
N VAL A 303 -4.30 5.52 -10.69
CA VAL A 303 -4.56 6.04 -9.34
C VAL A 303 -3.25 6.41 -8.66
N CYS A 304 -2.25 5.53 -8.70
CA CYS A 304 -0.92 5.81 -8.16
C CYS A 304 -0.26 6.99 -8.87
N GLY A 305 -0.44 7.16 -10.19
CA GLY A 305 0.01 8.33 -10.94
C GLY A 305 -0.61 9.64 -10.44
N PHE A 306 -1.90 9.62 -10.08
CA PHE A 306 -2.55 10.75 -9.42
C PHE A 306 -1.95 11.01 -8.02
N MET A 307 -1.83 9.97 -7.18
CA MET A 307 -1.22 10.10 -5.84
C MET A 307 0.19 10.68 -5.89
N LEU A 308 1.02 10.20 -6.83
CA LEU A 308 2.37 10.70 -7.07
C LEU A 308 2.37 12.18 -7.47
N SER A 309 1.40 12.60 -8.27
CA SER A 309 1.30 13.98 -8.75
C SER A 309 0.85 14.93 -7.63
N VAL A 310 -0.10 14.51 -6.79
CA VAL A 310 -0.47 15.24 -5.57
C VAL A 310 0.70 15.33 -4.60
N GLY A 311 1.41 14.21 -4.38
CA GLY A 311 2.58 14.16 -3.52
C GLY A 311 3.69 15.10 -3.99
N LEU A 312 4.00 15.08 -5.29
CA LEU A 312 4.96 16.00 -5.90
C LEU A 312 4.53 17.46 -5.76
N HIS A 313 3.26 17.76 -5.98
CA HIS A 313 2.73 19.11 -5.80
C HIS A 313 3.00 19.63 -4.38
N GLN A 314 2.62 18.84 -3.37
CA GLN A 314 2.85 19.21 -1.97
C GLN A 314 4.33 19.23 -1.59
N SER A 315 5.16 18.41 -2.24
CA SER A 315 6.61 18.41 -2.04
C SER A 315 7.25 19.72 -2.53
N VAL A 316 6.77 20.28 -3.64
CA VAL A 316 7.27 21.56 -4.17
C VAL A 316 6.86 22.73 -3.27
N THR A 317 5.62 22.71 -2.75
CA THR A 317 5.03 23.84 -2.00
C THR A 317 5.37 23.84 -0.50
N SER A 318 5.79 22.72 0.07
CA SER A 318 6.07 22.58 1.50
C SER A 318 7.54 22.81 1.84
N ARG A 319 7.84 23.51 2.93
CA ARG A 319 9.23 23.79 3.35
C ARG A 319 9.98 22.55 3.83
N THR A 320 9.30 21.64 4.54
CA THR A 320 9.89 20.44 5.14
C THR A 320 9.23 19.16 4.62
N THR A 321 9.99 18.07 4.64
CA THR A 321 9.55 16.71 4.30
C THR A 321 8.37 16.27 5.15
N VAL A 322 8.43 16.50 6.46
CA VAL A 322 7.34 16.16 7.40
C VAL A 322 6.05 16.90 7.08
N ARG A 323 6.14 18.20 6.78
CA ARG A 323 4.94 18.98 6.41
C ARG A 323 4.35 18.48 5.10
N ALA A 324 5.20 18.20 4.10
CA ALA A 324 4.75 17.67 2.82
C ALA A 324 4.02 16.34 3.00
N THR A 325 4.60 15.40 3.74
CA THR A 325 4.00 14.07 3.96
C THR A 325 2.67 14.17 4.72
N VAL A 326 2.62 14.92 5.82
CA VAL A 326 1.38 15.07 6.60
C VAL A 326 0.26 15.72 5.78
N VAL A 327 0.55 16.79 5.03
CA VAL A 327 -0.45 17.44 4.17
C VAL A 327 -0.90 16.52 3.05
N THR A 328 0.00 15.76 2.42
CA THR A 328 -0.39 14.79 1.38
C THR A 328 -1.28 13.68 1.91
N ILE A 329 -0.92 13.09 3.05
CA ILE A 329 -1.72 12.04 3.68
C ILE A 329 -3.08 12.62 4.08
N GLY A 330 -3.11 13.78 4.74
CA GLY A 330 -4.36 14.44 5.12
C GLY A 330 -5.26 14.72 3.93
N LEU A 331 -4.73 15.30 2.85
CA LEU A 331 -5.50 15.62 1.65
C LEU A 331 -6.02 14.37 0.93
N LEU A 332 -5.22 13.31 0.85
CA LEU A 332 -5.64 12.07 0.20
C LEU A 332 -6.62 11.27 1.05
N VAL A 333 -6.45 11.23 2.37
CA VAL A 333 -7.41 10.58 3.28
C VAL A 333 -8.74 11.32 3.27
N LEU A 334 -8.73 12.66 3.41
CA LEU A 334 -9.93 13.49 3.37
C LEU A 334 -10.59 13.51 1.99
N GLY A 335 -9.83 13.34 0.91
CA GLY A 335 -10.38 13.26 -0.44
C GLY A 335 -10.96 11.89 -0.75
N LEU A 336 -10.19 10.81 -0.54
CA LEU A 336 -10.52 9.47 -1.05
C LEU A 336 -11.51 8.71 -0.16
N LEU A 337 -11.52 8.92 1.16
CA LEU A 337 -12.45 8.21 2.04
C LEU A 337 -13.92 8.62 1.78
N PRO A 338 -14.28 9.91 1.69
CA PRO A 338 -15.66 10.29 1.35
C PRO A 338 -16.04 9.80 -0.05
N LEU A 339 -15.12 9.89 -1.02
CA LEU A 339 -15.32 9.35 -2.36
C LEU A 339 -15.61 7.85 -2.33
N HIS A 340 -14.90 7.08 -1.51
CA HIS A 340 -15.17 5.65 -1.32
C HIS A 340 -16.57 5.40 -0.77
N VAL A 341 -16.99 6.13 0.26
CA VAL A 341 -18.32 6.00 0.88
C VAL A 341 -19.43 6.39 -0.10
N ILE A 342 -19.27 7.50 -0.82
CA ILE A 342 -20.25 7.96 -1.81
C ILE A 342 -20.30 6.97 -2.98
N GLY A 343 -19.15 6.54 -3.50
CA GLY A 343 -19.07 5.60 -4.61
C GLY A 343 -19.65 4.24 -4.27
N SER A 344 -19.46 3.75 -3.03
CA SER A 344 -20.08 2.50 -2.58
C SER A 344 -21.59 2.64 -2.39
N ALA A 345 -22.06 3.76 -1.85
CA ALA A 345 -23.50 4.04 -1.70
C ALA A 345 -24.22 4.19 -3.05
N VAL A 346 -23.67 4.97 -3.98
CA VAL A 346 -24.26 5.18 -5.32
C VAL A 346 -24.34 3.87 -6.09
N ALA A 347 -23.34 3.00 -5.95
CA ALA A 347 -23.34 1.72 -6.65
C ALA A 347 -24.40 0.73 -6.15
N GLN A 348 -25.07 1.00 -5.03
CA GLN A 348 -26.22 0.20 -4.56
C GLN A 348 -27.53 0.60 -5.27
N LEU A 349 -27.56 1.69 -6.04
CA LEU A 349 -28.77 2.21 -6.68
C LEU A 349 -29.24 1.41 -7.91
N GLY A 350 -28.48 0.43 -8.39
CA GLY A 350 -28.90 -0.48 -9.45
C GLY A 350 -27.85 -0.79 -10.52
N PRO A 351 -28.19 -1.64 -11.52
CA PRO A 351 -27.30 -2.01 -12.60
C PRO A 351 -26.93 -0.78 -13.45
N GLY A 352 -25.62 -0.55 -13.66
CA GLY A 352 -25.08 0.62 -14.36
C GLY A 352 -24.57 1.75 -13.45
N ALA A 353 -25.10 1.87 -12.22
CA ALA A 353 -24.59 2.81 -11.22
C ALA A 353 -23.14 2.47 -10.76
N GLU A 354 -22.67 1.27 -11.10
CA GLU A 354 -21.32 0.81 -10.82
C GLU A 354 -20.24 1.60 -11.56
N VAL A 355 -20.58 2.29 -12.66
CA VAL A 355 -19.68 3.24 -13.32
C VAL A 355 -19.30 4.38 -12.38
N ALA A 356 -20.15 4.76 -11.42
CA ALA A 356 -19.81 5.77 -10.41
C ALA A 356 -18.63 5.35 -9.52
N ARG A 357 -18.34 4.03 -9.41
CA ARG A 357 -17.15 3.52 -8.72
C ARG A 357 -15.84 3.92 -9.39
N ALA A 358 -15.87 4.33 -10.67
CA ALA A 358 -14.71 4.90 -11.38
C ALA A 358 -14.09 6.09 -10.62
N ILE A 359 -14.93 6.89 -9.96
CA ILE A 359 -14.52 8.07 -9.18
C ILE A 359 -14.02 7.66 -7.78
N ALA A 360 -14.26 6.42 -7.35
CA ALA A 360 -13.95 5.91 -6.02
C ALA A 360 -12.99 4.71 -6.12
N PRO A 361 -11.67 4.94 -6.28
CA PRO A 361 -10.70 3.93 -6.68
C PRO A 361 -10.59 2.77 -5.70
N LEU A 362 -10.74 3.05 -4.40
CA LEU A 362 -10.80 2.00 -3.37
C LEU A 362 -12.02 1.10 -3.54
N SER A 363 -13.18 1.70 -3.86
CA SER A 363 -14.40 0.93 -4.11
C SER A 363 -14.28 0.12 -5.40
N LEU A 364 -13.66 0.69 -6.43
CA LEU A 364 -13.40 -0.01 -7.69
C LEU A 364 -12.51 -1.23 -7.47
N ILE A 365 -11.37 -1.07 -6.77
CA ILE A 365 -10.46 -2.18 -6.42
C ILE A 365 -11.19 -3.24 -5.59
N GLN A 366 -11.98 -2.82 -4.61
CA GLN A 366 -12.79 -3.74 -3.80
C GLN A 366 -13.77 -4.53 -4.67
N THR A 367 -14.43 -3.87 -5.62
CA THR A 367 -15.44 -4.50 -6.47
C THR A 367 -14.87 -5.39 -7.57
N LEU A 368 -13.68 -5.07 -8.08
CA LEU A 368 -12.89 -5.99 -8.90
C LEU A 368 -12.54 -7.25 -8.12
N GLY A 369 -12.31 -7.11 -6.80
CA GLY A 369 -12.19 -8.21 -5.88
C GLY A 369 -13.52 -8.93 -5.59
N ASP A 370 -14.64 -8.22 -5.36
CA ASP A 370 -15.98 -8.78 -5.06
C ASP A 370 -16.57 -9.55 -6.25
N ARG A 371 -16.33 -9.12 -7.48
CA ARG A 371 -16.93 -9.77 -8.67
C ARG A 371 -16.39 -11.15 -8.99
N MET A 372 -15.48 -11.63 -8.16
CA MET A 372 -15.08 -13.03 -8.14
C MET A 372 -16.12 -13.93 -7.41
N LEU A 373 -17.13 -13.39 -6.64
CA LEU A 373 -17.84 -14.05 -5.46
C LEU A 373 -19.07 -14.86 -5.78
N GLU A 374 -19.19 -15.41 -6.98
CA GLU A 374 -20.41 -16.03 -7.47
C GLU A 374 -21.50 -15.01 -7.82
N SER A 375 -22.16 -15.20 -8.96
CA SER A 375 -23.60 -15.37 -8.92
C SER A 375 -24.08 -16.24 -10.10
N PRO A 376 -24.85 -17.30 -9.85
CA PRO A 376 -25.56 -18.10 -10.86
C PRO A 376 -26.82 -17.35 -11.31
N ILE A 377 -26.64 -16.18 -11.93
CA ILE A 377 -27.73 -15.38 -12.47
C ILE A 377 -27.32 -14.94 -13.89
N PRO A 378 -28.18 -15.08 -14.92
CA PRO A 378 -27.87 -14.78 -16.33
C PRO A 378 -27.61 -13.28 -16.66
N VAL A 379 -27.31 -12.44 -15.66
CA VAL A 379 -26.95 -11.00 -15.80
C VAL A 379 -25.42 -10.81 -15.97
N GLU A 380 -24.70 -11.91 -16.21
CA GLU A 380 -23.24 -12.05 -16.15
C GLU A 380 -22.47 -11.07 -17.04
N ASP A 381 -22.95 -10.80 -18.26
CA ASP A 381 -22.28 -9.92 -19.20
C ASP A 381 -22.43 -8.43 -18.84
N THR A 382 -23.61 -8.03 -18.36
CA THR A 382 -23.88 -6.62 -18.06
C THR A 382 -23.04 -6.14 -16.88
N ALA A 383 -22.86 -6.99 -15.87
CA ALA A 383 -21.94 -6.73 -14.78
C ALA A 383 -20.48 -6.72 -15.27
N ARG A 384 -19.98 -7.71 -16.02
CA ARG A 384 -18.57 -7.66 -16.50
C ARG A 384 -18.28 -6.39 -17.30
N ILE A 385 -19.17 -6.05 -18.23
CA ILE A 385 -19.08 -4.83 -19.04
C ILE A 385 -19.10 -3.59 -18.14
N SER A 386 -19.96 -3.52 -17.12
CA SER A 386 -19.98 -2.37 -16.20
C SER A 386 -18.67 -2.20 -15.42
N ALA A 387 -18.00 -3.29 -15.01
CA ALA A 387 -16.70 -3.24 -14.33
C ALA A 387 -15.59 -2.79 -15.27
N ALA A 388 -15.55 -3.36 -16.47
CA ALA A 388 -14.58 -2.99 -17.49
C ALA A 388 -14.72 -1.51 -17.87
N VAL A 389 -15.96 -1.04 -18.08
CA VAL A 389 -16.26 0.36 -18.34
C VAL A 389 -15.85 1.24 -17.15
N ALA A 390 -16.18 0.85 -15.92
CA ALA A 390 -15.78 1.60 -14.72
C ALA A 390 -14.24 1.67 -14.56
N ALA A 391 -13.52 0.61 -14.90
CA ALA A 391 -12.06 0.55 -14.87
C ALA A 391 -11.43 1.46 -15.94
N ILE A 392 -11.95 1.44 -17.16
CA ILE A 392 -11.48 2.29 -18.26
C ILE A 392 -11.77 3.77 -17.94
N VAL A 393 -13.01 4.09 -17.57
CA VAL A 393 -13.42 5.46 -17.21
C VAL A 393 -12.60 5.95 -16.01
N GLY A 394 -12.42 5.10 -14.99
CA GLY A 394 -11.59 5.40 -13.83
C GLY A 394 -10.15 5.69 -14.22
N ALA A 395 -9.55 4.84 -15.06
CA ALA A 395 -8.17 5.03 -15.52
C ALA A 395 -7.99 6.33 -16.30
N VAL A 396 -8.89 6.63 -17.23
CA VAL A 396 -8.89 7.90 -17.97
C VAL A 396 -9.04 9.09 -17.02
N PHE A 397 -9.99 9.03 -16.09
CA PHE A 397 -10.26 10.09 -15.13
C PHE A 397 -9.06 10.37 -14.22
N TRP A 398 -8.49 9.34 -13.59
CA TRP A 398 -7.35 9.48 -12.68
C TRP A 398 -6.07 9.89 -13.40
N SER A 399 -5.83 9.38 -14.62
CA SER A 399 -4.73 9.84 -15.46
C SER A 399 -4.88 11.30 -15.88
N PHE A 400 -6.10 11.73 -16.25
CA PHE A 400 -6.37 13.14 -16.55
C PHE A 400 -6.11 14.04 -15.35
N LEU A 401 -6.61 13.66 -14.17
CA LEU A 401 -6.41 14.41 -12.93
C LEU A 401 -4.91 14.47 -12.56
N SER A 402 -4.18 13.37 -12.74
CA SER A 402 -2.72 13.31 -12.57
C SER A 402 -2.00 14.33 -13.46
N LEU A 403 -2.34 14.39 -14.75
CA LEU A 403 -1.76 15.34 -15.70
C LEU A 403 -2.11 16.79 -15.34
N MET A 404 -3.36 17.05 -14.93
CA MET A 404 -3.81 18.37 -14.52
C MET A 404 -3.02 18.90 -13.31
N VAL A 405 -2.89 18.08 -12.25
CA VAL A 405 -2.13 18.45 -11.04
C VAL A 405 -0.66 18.72 -11.39
N ARG A 406 -0.07 17.90 -12.25
CA ARG A 406 1.32 18.06 -12.67
C ARG A 406 1.54 19.32 -13.51
N ALA A 407 0.65 19.60 -14.45
CA ALA A 407 0.68 20.81 -15.27
C ALA A 407 0.51 22.08 -14.42
N ASN A 408 -0.34 22.03 -13.38
CA ASN A 408 -0.48 23.13 -12.43
C ASN A 408 0.80 23.33 -11.59
N THR A 409 1.39 22.22 -11.13
CA THR A 409 2.64 22.24 -10.35
C THR A 409 3.80 22.82 -11.16
N ALA A 410 3.92 22.46 -12.43
CA ALA A 410 4.97 22.99 -13.31
C ALA A 410 4.85 24.50 -13.53
N ARG A 411 3.62 25.02 -13.67
CA ARG A 411 3.37 26.47 -13.81
C ARG A 411 3.71 27.24 -12.53
N GLY A 412 3.39 26.68 -11.36
CA GLY A 412 3.66 27.30 -10.07
C GLY A 412 5.08 27.13 -9.54
N PHE A 413 5.90 26.27 -10.14
CA PHE A 413 7.16 25.78 -9.58
C PHE A 413 8.12 26.90 -9.17
N VAL A 414 8.47 27.80 -10.10
CA VAL A 414 9.45 28.88 -9.84
C VAL A 414 8.98 29.80 -8.71
N ARG A 415 7.69 30.15 -8.71
CA ARG A 415 7.08 30.99 -7.67
C ARG A 415 7.14 30.32 -6.30
N SER A 416 6.79 29.03 -6.23
CA SER A 416 6.82 28.27 -4.98
C SER A 416 8.23 28.12 -4.43
N VAL A 417 9.21 27.83 -5.29
CA VAL A 417 10.61 27.72 -4.90
C VAL A 417 11.16 29.05 -4.39
N ARG A 418 10.96 30.15 -5.13
CA ARG A 418 11.42 31.50 -4.72
C ARG A 418 10.80 31.94 -3.39
N LYS A 419 9.49 31.70 -3.20
CA LYS A 419 8.81 32.00 -1.93
C LYS A 419 9.43 31.28 -0.73
N LEU A 420 9.94 30.07 -0.94
CA LEU A 420 10.48 29.22 0.12
C LEU A 420 11.98 29.45 0.37
N SER A 421 12.73 29.95 -0.61
CA SER A 421 14.14 30.35 -0.44
C SER A 421 14.32 31.71 0.25
N GLY A 422 13.23 32.45 0.49
CA GLY A 422 13.27 33.74 1.18
C GLY A 422 13.75 34.91 0.32
N LEU A 423 14.09 34.67 -0.95
CA LEU A 423 14.38 35.70 -1.93
C LEU A 423 13.05 36.32 -2.38
N ARG A 424 12.69 37.49 -1.85
CA ARG A 424 11.57 38.29 -2.36
C ARG A 424 11.95 38.95 -3.68
#